data_AF-E3QH38-F1
#
_entry.id   AF-E3QH38-F1
#
_cell.length_a   1.000
_cell.length_b   1.000
_cell.length_c   1.000
_cell.angle_alpha   90.00
_cell.angle_beta   90.00
_cell.angle_gamma   90.00
#
_symmetry.space_group_name_H-M   'P 1'
#
loop_
_entity.id
_entity.type
_entity.pdbx_description
1 polymer ?
#
loop_
_entity_poly.entity_id
_entity_poly.type
_entity_poly.pdbx_seq_one_letter_code
_entity_poly.pdbx_strand_id
1 'polypeptide(L)'
;MRLASSPDDFLLLKPLNPYEDLGDYSVYQKDLHFLFCKTCGMRCIILMGQGEVAEVDLEEMGVKNDNEGLGKDSVGEGSALTKVWRPKKDGWKEDKKWGSYLSVNGYSVDAGQDGFDLREITENKWVAYLDWLELHSEGSQGTRFDRPWEGGAY
;
A
#
# COMPACT_ATOMS: atom_id res chain seq x y z
N MET A 1 -3.08 -4.46 10.91
CA MET A 1 -4.38 -4.44 10.21
C MET A 1 -4.16 -4.91 8.79
N ARG A 2 -4.87 -5.93 8.31
CA ARG A 2 -4.78 -6.42 6.93
C ARG A 2 -6.12 -6.14 6.25
N LEU A 3 -6.09 -5.80 4.97
CA LEU A 3 -7.31 -5.72 4.16
C LEU A 3 -7.99 -7.09 4.13
N ALA A 4 -9.33 -7.11 4.04
CA ALA A 4 -10.06 -8.37 3.90
C ALA A 4 -9.85 -8.95 2.50
N SER A 5 -9.76 -8.07 1.50
CA SER A 5 -9.44 -8.39 0.11
C SER A 5 -8.68 -7.23 -0.53
N SER A 6 -7.37 -7.37 -0.74
CA SER A 6 -6.59 -6.29 -1.37
C SER A 6 -7.12 -5.84 -2.75
N PRO A 7 -7.59 -6.75 -3.64
CA PRO A 7 -8.17 -6.37 -4.94
C PRO A 7 -9.49 -5.59 -4.84
N ASP A 8 -10.27 -5.80 -3.78
CA ASP A 8 -11.58 -5.16 -3.61
C ASP A 8 -11.49 -3.92 -2.71
N ASP A 9 -10.54 -3.87 -1.76
CA ASP A 9 -10.45 -2.85 -0.71
C ASP A 9 -9.37 -1.78 -0.96
N PHE A 10 -8.48 -1.96 -1.94
CA PHE A 10 -7.44 -0.99 -2.28
C PHE A 10 -7.57 -0.47 -3.70
N LEU A 11 -7.56 0.86 -3.82
CA LEU A 11 -7.53 1.59 -5.07
C LEU A 11 -6.38 2.60 -5.08
N LEU A 12 -5.66 2.66 -6.18
CA LEU A 12 -4.68 3.70 -6.47
C LEU A 12 -5.28 4.65 -7.51
N LEU A 13 -5.56 5.89 -7.11
CA LEU A 13 -6.12 6.89 -8.01
C LEU A 13 -5.09 7.32 -9.07
N LYS A 14 -3.85 7.53 -8.65
CA LYS A 14 -2.70 7.81 -9.52
C LYS A 14 -1.40 7.28 -8.93
N PRO A 15 -0.42 6.93 -9.78
CA PRO A 15 -0.53 6.80 -11.24
C PRO A 15 -1.36 5.58 -11.68
N LEU A 16 -1.80 5.54 -12.95
CA LEU A 16 -2.54 4.41 -13.51
C LEU A 16 -1.62 3.26 -13.97
N ASN A 17 -0.34 3.55 -14.22
CA ASN A 17 0.68 2.52 -14.44
C ASN A 17 1.83 2.67 -13.43
N PRO A 18 1.65 2.20 -12.18
CA PRO A 18 2.65 2.40 -11.13
C PRO A 18 4.00 1.73 -11.43
N TYR A 19 4.04 0.69 -12.28
CA TYR A 19 5.30 0.03 -12.66
C TYR A 19 6.19 0.90 -13.55
N GLU A 20 5.60 1.80 -14.35
CA GLU A 20 6.35 2.71 -15.23
C GLU A 20 6.50 4.09 -14.61
N ASP A 21 5.45 4.60 -13.98
CA ASP A 21 5.38 5.98 -13.50
C ASP A 21 6.12 6.16 -12.17
N LEU A 22 6.13 5.16 -11.29
CA LEU A 22 6.91 5.16 -10.05
C LEU A 22 8.31 4.57 -10.28
N GLY A 23 9.21 4.82 -9.32
CA GLY A 23 10.45 4.06 -9.22
C GLY A 23 10.14 2.68 -8.67
N ASP A 24 10.84 1.66 -9.17
CA ASP A 24 10.62 0.27 -8.78
C ASP A 24 11.95 -0.36 -8.34
N TYR A 25 12.09 -0.58 -7.04
CA TYR A 25 13.14 -1.45 -6.51
C TYR A 25 12.58 -2.86 -6.38
N SER A 26 13.06 -3.79 -7.20
CA SER A 26 12.60 -5.17 -7.17
C SER A 26 13.64 -6.13 -6.59
N VAL A 27 13.17 -7.16 -5.88
CA VAL A 27 14.00 -8.20 -5.26
C VAL A 27 13.50 -9.59 -5.61
N TYR A 28 14.27 -10.63 -5.26
CA TYR A 28 14.04 -12.02 -5.67
C TYR A 28 14.05 -12.18 -7.20
N GLN A 29 13.07 -12.90 -7.76
CA GLN A 29 12.91 -13.12 -9.21
C GLN A 29 12.20 -11.95 -9.91
N LYS A 30 12.23 -10.75 -9.30
CA LYS A 30 11.50 -9.54 -9.70
C LYS A 30 9.98 -9.62 -9.51
N ASP A 31 9.54 -10.46 -8.59
CA ASP A 31 8.11 -10.61 -8.26
C ASP A 31 7.64 -9.66 -7.15
N LEU A 32 8.58 -9.14 -6.33
CA LEU A 32 8.29 -8.20 -5.26
C LEU A 32 8.79 -6.81 -5.64
N HIS A 33 7.85 -5.88 -5.79
CA HIS A 33 8.07 -4.51 -6.23
C HIS A 33 7.94 -3.55 -5.06
N PHE A 34 8.99 -2.77 -4.78
CA PHE A 34 8.97 -1.68 -3.80
C PHE A 34 8.83 -0.37 -4.57
N LEU A 35 7.58 0.10 -4.72
CA LEU A 35 7.26 1.23 -5.56
C LEU A 35 7.39 2.55 -4.78
N PHE A 36 8.13 3.50 -5.34
CA PHE A 36 8.46 4.77 -4.69
C PHE A 36 8.35 5.98 -5.61
N CYS A 37 8.09 7.15 -5.04
CA CYS A 37 8.08 8.40 -5.78
C CYS A 37 9.49 8.78 -6.24
N LYS A 38 9.68 8.96 -7.55
CA LYS A 38 10.98 9.34 -8.15
C LYS A 38 11.48 10.72 -7.71
N THR A 39 10.58 11.58 -7.23
CA THR A 39 10.91 12.96 -6.83
C THR A 39 11.35 13.05 -5.38
N CYS A 40 10.58 12.48 -4.44
CA CYS A 40 10.89 12.58 -3.00
C CYS A 40 11.51 11.31 -2.40
N GLY A 41 11.55 10.20 -3.16
CA GLY A 41 12.09 8.93 -2.69
C GLY A 41 11.19 8.16 -1.71
N MET A 42 10.03 8.70 -1.35
CA MET A 42 9.09 8.02 -0.44
C MET A 42 8.55 6.75 -1.11
N ARG A 43 8.71 5.61 -0.43
CA ARG A 43 8.09 4.34 -0.82
C ARG A 43 6.63 4.37 -0.42
N CYS A 44 5.72 4.29 -1.38
CA CYS A 44 4.28 4.39 -1.12
C CYS A 44 3.65 3.02 -0.93
N ILE A 45 3.95 2.08 -1.84
CA ILE A 45 3.34 0.76 -1.86
C ILE A 45 4.37 -0.33 -2.15
N ILE A 46 4.15 -1.52 -1.59
CA ILE A 46 4.87 -2.74 -1.95
C ILE A 46 3.86 -3.71 -2.53
N LEU A 47 4.21 -4.36 -3.64
CA LEU A 47 3.33 -5.26 -4.36
C LEU A 47 4.05 -6.55 -4.76
N MET A 48 3.42 -7.69 -4.52
CA MET A 48 3.74 -8.96 -5.15
C MET A 48 2.48 -9.49 -5.83
N GLY A 49 2.47 -9.47 -7.16
CA GLY A 49 1.29 -9.78 -7.97
C GLY A 49 1.14 -8.82 -9.14
N GLN A 50 0.03 -8.97 -9.86
CA GLN A 50 -0.31 -8.14 -11.02
C GLN A 50 -1.41 -7.14 -10.65
N GLY A 51 -1.41 -6.00 -11.31
CA GLY A 51 -2.49 -5.03 -11.23
C GLY A 51 -3.22 -4.84 -12.55
N GLU A 52 -4.32 -4.10 -12.49
CA GLU A 52 -5.12 -3.72 -13.65
C GLU A 52 -5.67 -2.31 -13.47
N VAL A 53 -5.97 -1.64 -14.59
CA VAL A 53 -6.78 -0.43 -14.59
C VAL A 53 -8.24 -0.84 -14.63
N ALA A 54 -9.05 -0.24 -13.77
CA ALA A 54 -10.49 -0.44 -13.69
C ALA A 54 -11.21 0.91 -13.67
N GLU A 55 -12.48 0.90 -14.06
CA GLU A 55 -13.39 2.04 -13.90
C GLU A 55 -14.32 1.76 -12.73
N VAL A 56 -14.39 2.68 -11.78
CA VAL A 56 -15.18 2.55 -10.55
C VAL A 56 -15.99 3.81 -10.29
N ASP A 57 -17.15 3.63 -9.65
CA ASP A 57 -17.91 4.74 -9.08
C ASP A 57 -17.42 4.98 -7.63
N LEU A 58 -16.64 6.04 -7.43
CA LEU A 58 -16.05 6.35 -6.13
C LEU A 58 -17.12 6.75 -5.10
N GLU A 59 -18.21 7.40 -5.53
CA GLU A 59 -19.28 7.84 -4.63
C GLU A 59 -20.07 6.63 -4.12
N GLU A 60 -20.36 5.65 -4.98
CA GLU A 60 -20.99 4.38 -4.58
C GLU A 60 -20.12 3.61 -3.57
N MET A 61 -18.78 3.72 -3.69
CA MET A 61 -17.83 3.14 -2.75
C MET A 61 -17.63 3.98 -1.47
N GLY A 62 -18.33 5.11 -1.32
CA GLY A 62 -18.24 5.99 -0.16
C GLY A 62 -16.96 6.83 -0.09
N VAL A 63 -16.20 6.90 -1.19
CA VAL A 63 -15.03 7.76 -1.33
C VAL A 63 -15.51 9.12 -1.82
N LYS A 64 -15.26 10.18 -1.05
CA LYS A 64 -15.59 11.54 -1.47
C LYS A 64 -14.79 11.90 -2.72
N ASN A 65 -15.49 12.12 -3.82
CA ASN A 65 -14.87 12.53 -5.07
C ASN A 65 -14.82 14.05 -5.16
N ASP A 66 -13.81 14.64 -4.54
CA ASP A 66 -13.67 16.09 -4.54
C ASP A 66 -13.20 16.61 -5.92
N ASN A 67 -12.82 15.70 -6.86
CA ASN A 67 -12.23 15.94 -8.19
C ASN A 67 -11.01 16.90 -8.22
N GLU A 68 -10.65 17.51 -7.09
CA GLU A 68 -9.48 18.37 -6.93
C GLU A 68 -8.21 17.50 -6.99
N GLY A 69 -7.48 17.62 -8.10
CA GLY A 69 -6.22 16.92 -8.33
C GLY A 69 -6.31 15.69 -9.23
N LEU A 70 -7.51 15.20 -9.57
CA LEU A 70 -7.68 14.14 -10.57
C LEU A 70 -7.50 14.74 -11.97
N GLY A 71 -6.43 14.35 -12.66
CA GLY A 71 -6.16 14.74 -14.05
C GLY A 71 -7.27 14.28 -15.00
N LYS A 72 -7.39 14.91 -16.17
CA LYS A 72 -8.41 14.59 -17.20
C LYS A 72 -8.39 13.12 -17.66
N ASP A 73 -7.24 12.46 -17.51
CA ASP A 73 -7.00 11.06 -17.81
C ASP A 73 -7.56 10.09 -16.74
N SER A 74 -8.13 10.62 -15.65
CA SER A 74 -8.80 9.87 -14.58
C SER A 74 -10.29 9.67 -14.85
N VAL A 75 -10.87 10.33 -15.85
CA VAL A 75 -12.30 10.21 -16.17
C VAL A 75 -12.53 8.95 -17.02
N GLY A 76 -13.43 8.09 -16.55
CA GLY A 76 -13.88 6.87 -17.21
C GLY A 76 -14.78 7.12 -18.42
N GLU A 77 -15.20 6.05 -19.10
CA GLU A 77 -16.23 6.10 -20.14
C GLU A 77 -17.62 6.26 -19.51
N GLY A 78 -17.89 7.48 -19.05
CA GLY A 78 -19.10 7.87 -18.34
C GLY A 78 -18.75 8.96 -17.33
N SER A 79 -19.52 10.05 -17.28
CA SER A 79 -19.16 11.25 -16.51
C SER A 79 -19.06 11.04 -14.99
N ALA A 80 -19.47 9.87 -14.48
CA ALA A 80 -19.41 9.49 -13.07
C ALA A 80 -18.30 8.47 -12.74
N LEU A 81 -17.72 7.80 -13.74
CA LEU A 81 -16.73 6.75 -13.50
C LEU A 81 -15.32 7.33 -13.40
N THR A 82 -14.52 6.80 -12.48
CA THR A 82 -13.11 7.14 -12.30
C THR A 82 -12.22 5.96 -12.67
N LYS A 83 -11.20 6.21 -13.49
CA LYS A 83 -10.13 5.25 -13.78
C LYS A 83 -9.21 5.18 -12.58
N VAL A 84 -8.99 3.97 -12.10
CA VAL A 84 -8.12 3.65 -10.97
C VAL A 84 -7.25 2.46 -11.32
N TRP A 85 -6.11 2.33 -10.67
CA TRP A 85 -5.34 1.09 -10.67
C TRP A 85 -5.65 0.29 -9.40
N ARG A 86 -5.73 -1.03 -9.52
CA ARG A 86 -5.90 -1.92 -8.36
C ARG A 86 -5.21 -3.26 -8.58
N PRO A 87 -4.96 -4.05 -7.51
CA PRO A 87 -4.54 -5.44 -7.65
C PRO A 87 -5.56 -6.23 -8.49
N LYS A 88 -5.07 -7.01 -9.45
CA LYS A 88 -5.92 -7.83 -10.30
C LYS A 88 -6.45 -9.02 -9.49
N LYS A 89 -7.77 -9.18 -9.43
CA LYS A 89 -8.41 -10.25 -8.66
C LYS A 89 -8.08 -11.65 -9.20
N ASP A 90 -8.01 -11.80 -10.51
CA ASP A 90 -7.63 -13.05 -11.15
C ASP A 90 -6.17 -13.40 -10.82
N GLY A 91 -5.98 -14.58 -10.25
CA GLY A 91 -4.67 -15.06 -9.79
C GLY A 91 -4.19 -14.50 -8.43
N TRP A 92 -4.91 -13.56 -7.81
CA TRP A 92 -4.56 -13.02 -6.49
C TRP A 92 -4.76 -14.05 -5.40
N LYS A 93 -3.75 -14.23 -4.54
CA LYS A 93 -3.74 -15.24 -3.48
C LYS A 93 -3.44 -14.60 -2.13
N GLU A 94 -4.49 -14.23 -1.43
CA GLU A 94 -4.40 -13.81 -0.02
C GLU A 94 -3.89 -14.96 0.88
N ASP A 95 -3.37 -14.59 2.06
CA ASP A 95 -3.05 -15.49 3.18
C ASP A 95 -2.11 -16.67 2.91
N LYS A 96 -1.33 -16.64 1.83
CA LYS A 96 -0.27 -17.63 1.58
C LYS A 96 1.10 -17.09 1.98
N LYS A 97 1.91 -17.96 2.59
CA LYS A 97 3.32 -17.69 2.93
C LYS A 97 4.14 -17.16 1.74
N TRP A 98 3.78 -17.60 0.53
CA TRP A 98 4.36 -17.17 -0.74
C TRP A 98 3.22 -16.81 -1.73
N GLY A 99 2.29 -15.96 -1.27
CA GLY A 99 1.13 -15.50 -2.01
C GLY A 99 1.30 -14.11 -2.61
N SER A 100 0.18 -13.53 -3.02
CA SER A 100 0.13 -12.12 -3.38
C SER A 100 0.29 -11.25 -2.15
N TYR A 101 0.86 -10.07 -2.33
CA TYR A 101 1.15 -9.14 -1.24
C TYR A 101 0.86 -7.72 -1.67
N LEU A 102 0.22 -6.96 -0.78
CA LEU A 102 0.08 -5.53 -0.88
C LEU A 102 0.36 -4.93 0.49
N SER A 103 1.16 -3.87 0.54
CA SER A 103 1.25 -3.03 1.73
C SER A 103 1.41 -1.57 1.36
N VAL A 104 0.78 -0.69 2.14
CA VAL A 104 0.94 0.76 2.05
C VAL A 104 1.88 1.22 3.15
N ASN A 105 2.75 2.19 2.84
CA ASN A 105 3.58 2.82 3.86
C ASN A 105 2.73 3.77 4.71
N GLY A 106 2.69 3.55 6.03
CA GLY A 106 1.93 4.41 6.94
C GLY A 106 2.37 5.88 6.90
N TYR A 107 3.64 6.16 6.60
CA TYR A 107 4.16 7.52 6.48
C TYR A 107 3.78 8.24 5.18
N SER A 108 3.15 7.55 4.23
CA SER A 108 2.57 8.19 3.05
C SER A 108 1.07 8.47 3.18
N VAL A 109 0.46 8.16 4.33
CA VAL A 109 -0.92 8.54 4.64
C VAL A 109 -0.92 9.96 5.18
N ASP A 110 -1.85 10.78 4.71
CA ASP A 110 -1.93 12.19 5.12
C ASP A 110 -2.21 12.32 6.62
N ALA A 111 -1.57 13.32 7.24
CA ALA A 111 -1.76 13.60 8.65
C ALA A 111 -3.20 14.05 8.92
N GLY A 112 -3.86 13.40 9.89
CA GLY A 112 -5.23 13.72 10.26
C GLY A 112 -6.30 13.07 9.38
N GLN A 113 -5.95 12.11 8.52
CA GLN A 113 -6.94 11.29 7.83
C GLN A 113 -7.78 10.49 8.84
N ASP A 114 -9.11 10.62 8.74
CA ASP A 114 -10.05 9.89 9.60
C ASP A 114 -9.80 8.38 9.55
N GLY A 115 -9.70 7.74 10.72
CA GLY A 115 -9.47 6.30 10.84
C GLY A 115 -8.02 5.86 10.75
N PHE A 116 -7.05 6.78 10.63
CA PHE A 116 -5.62 6.47 10.66
C PHE A 116 -4.84 7.42 11.59
N ASP A 117 -4.48 6.93 12.78
CA ASP A 117 -3.58 7.63 13.71
C ASP A 117 -2.43 6.70 14.13
N LEU A 118 -1.21 7.01 13.69
CA LEU A 118 -0.01 6.23 14.03
C LEU A 118 0.22 6.15 15.55
N ARG A 119 -0.15 7.19 16.30
CA ARG A 119 -0.06 7.19 17.76
C ARG A 119 -1.01 6.16 18.35
N GLU A 120 -2.27 6.17 17.93
CA GLU A 120 -3.27 5.21 18.40
C GLU A 120 -2.84 3.76 18.07
N ILE A 121 -2.44 3.51 16.83
CA ILE A 121 -2.02 2.17 16.37
C ILE A 121 -0.80 1.67 17.17
N THR A 122 0.13 2.57 17.51
CA THR A 122 1.29 2.29 18.36
C THR A 122 0.87 2.00 19.80
N GLU A 123 0.11 2.89 20.43
CA GLU A 123 -0.31 2.77 21.84
C GLU A 123 -1.19 1.52 22.06
N ASN A 124 -2.00 1.14 21.07
CA ASN A 124 -2.80 -0.08 21.06
C ASN A 124 -2.00 -1.36 20.71
N LYS A 125 -0.70 -1.25 20.42
CA LYS A 125 0.20 -2.37 20.10
C LYS A 125 -0.23 -3.15 18.85
N TRP A 126 -0.74 -2.46 17.84
CA TRP A 126 -1.13 -3.06 16.55
C TRP A 126 0.00 -3.07 15.52
N VAL A 127 1.09 -2.32 15.77
CA VAL A 127 2.31 -2.32 14.96
C VAL A 127 3.32 -3.31 15.52
N ALA A 128 3.85 -4.17 14.65
CA ALA A 128 4.98 -5.03 14.94
C ALA A 128 6.29 -4.34 14.50
N TYR A 129 7.23 -4.17 15.42
CA TYR A 129 8.57 -3.69 15.15
C TYR A 129 9.53 -4.88 14.98
N LEU A 130 10.10 -4.96 13.78
CA LEU A 130 11.04 -6.00 13.37
C LEU A 130 12.44 -5.40 13.27
N ASP A 131 13.42 -6.03 13.88
CA ASP A 131 14.83 -5.78 13.58
C ASP A 131 15.25 -6.73 12.47
N TRP A 132 15.16 -6.31 11.21
CA TRP A 132 15.46 -7.18 10.09
C TRP A 132 16.92 -7.65 10.04
N LEU A 133 17.84 -6.89 10.65
CA LEU A 133 19.26 -7.24 10.70
C LEU A 133 19.48 -8.45 11.62
N GLU A 134 18.81 -8.46 12.76
CA GLU A 134 18.97 -9.47 13.81
C GLU A 134 17.81 -10.49 13.86
N LEU A 135 16.79 -10.40 12.99
CA LEU A 135 15.59 -11.24 13.06
C LEU A 135 15.92 -12.75 12.96
N HIS A 136 17.00 -13.08 12.27
CA HIS A 136 17.41 -14.46 11.98
C HIS A 136 18.74 -14.84 12.63
N SER A 137 19.29 -13.98 13.50
CA SER A 137 20.53 -14.26 14.23
C SER A 137 20.27 -15.04 15.52
N GLU A 138 21.31 -15.74 16.00
CA GLU A 138 21.30 -16.37 17.32
C GLU A 138 21.24 -15.29 18.41
N GLY A 139 20.25 -15.37 19.31
CA GLY A 139 20.00 -14.33 20.31
C GLY A 139 19.02 -13.25 19.88
N SER A 140 18.39 -13.39 18.72
CA SER A 140 17.30 -12.51 18.29
C SER A 140 16.22 -12.39 19.37
N GLN A 141 15.82 -11.16 19.66
CA GLN A 141 14.70 -10.86 20.56
C GLN A 141 13.34 -10.92 19.83
N GLY A 142 13.35 -11.22 18.53
CA GLY A 142 12.15 -11.41 17.72
C GLY A 142 11.37 -10.12 17.47
N THR A 143 10.05 -10.27 17.36
CA THR A 143 9.12 -9.16 17.11
C THR A 143 8.66 -8.53 18.42
N ARG A 144 8.58 -7.20 18.48
CA ARG A 144 7.98 -6.47 19.61
C ARG A 144 6.91 -5.48 19.14
N PHE A 145 6.07 -5.01 20.06
CA PHE A 145 4.89 -4.20 19.75
C PHE A 145 4.80 -2.91 20.57
N ASP A 146 5.78 -2.66 21.43
CA ASP A 146 5.82 -1.52 22.35
C ASP A 146 6.51 -0.29 21.75
N ARG A 147 7.62 -0.48 21.02
CA ARG A 147 8.37 0.61 20.38
C ARG A 147 9.34 0.11 19.29
N PRO A 148 9.78 0.98 18.37
CA PRO A 148 10.80 0.63 17.35
C PRO A 148 12.12 0.19 17.97
N TRP A 149 12.83 -0.72 17.30
CA TRP A 149 14.23 -1.08 17.59
C TRP A 149 15.16 0.14 17.49
N GLU A 150 16.38 0.02 17.98
CA GLU A 150 17.35 1.12 17.87
C GLU A 150 17.56 1.48 16.39
N GLY A 151 17.47 2.77 16.06
CA GLY A 151 17.49 3.26 14.67
C GLY A 151 16.18 3.07 13.89
N GLY A 152 15.14 2.49 14.50
CA GLY A 152 13.81 2.36 13.91
C GLY A 152 12.96 3.63 14.01
N ALA A 153 11.79 3.59 13.37
CA ALA A 153 10.83 4.69 13.34
C ALA A 153 9.45 4.22 13.83
N TYR A 154 8.70 5.13 14.47
CA TYR A 154 7.39 4.86 15.07
C TYR A 154 6.26 4.72 14.05
#